data_AF-A0A5J6IMD7-F1
#
_entry.id   AF-A0A5J6IMD7-F1
#
_cell.length_a   1.000
_cell.length_b   1.000
_cell.length_c   1.000
_cell.angle_alpha   90.00
_cell.angle_beta   90.00
_cell.angle_gamma   90.00
#
_symmetry.space_group_name_H-M   'P 1'
#
loop_
_entity.id
_entity.type
_entity.pdbx_description
1 polymer ?
#
loop_
_entity_poly.entity_id
_entity_poly.type
_entity_poly.pdbx_seq_one_letter_code
_entity_poly.pdbx_strand_id
1 'polypeptide(L)'
;MDAHDTTGTLEEALQRLHASGPERLGRLTNHAPMVVEALAAHGQAGAVHRWLDLYRPKLEDFPTPVAPVTDANWREALGDPRRAADWIGYVGRALAEQPWRDVLATWWPRLLPGLYGGSTHPVIRVGHAVRALEAGESAPRLAELAHGLGYWAARHRPVSGITELPAAPSAARSLDAVPPIADPRGGFPDRLAAVRRLPLWAGDVTDPDTARARLTELVRAATHRYATHGHGEETMLVHAATAPNAVLRALGSLPRELWAPSLHAAWTASAAVTAMYAPAGPVAHVPAPGCSPQEVLEQALAHGDEHVIKLTDTALDVGDERALAAALRAVELSEPLVPN
;
A
#
# COMPACT_ATOMS: atom_id res chain seq x y z
N MET A 1 25.56 10.11 27.37
CA MET A 1 25.48 9.33 26.12
C MET A 1 24.07 8.80 26.06
N ASP A 2 23.19 9.47 25.34
CA ASP A 2 21.79 9.08 25.24
C ASP A 2 21.68 7.80 24.41
N ALA A 3 21.17 6.74 25.04
CA ALA A 3 21.00 5.42 24.44
C ALA A 3 19.78 5.32 23.50
N HIS A 4 19.38 6.42 22.85
CA HIS A 4 18.19 6.51 22.01
C HIS A 4 18.36 7.45 20.79
N ASP A 5 19.59 7.63 20.32
CA ASP A 5 19.80 8.21 18.99
C ASP A 5 19.41 7.18 17.92
N THR A 6 18.12 7.12 17.61
CA THR A 6 17.51 6.26 16.57
C THR A 6 17.57 6.91 15.18
N THR A 7 18.22 8.08 15.09
CA THR A 7 18.35 8.90 13.88
C THR A 7 19.32 8.21 12.91
N GLY A 8 18.79 7.36 12.03
CA GLY A 8 19.59 6.70 10.97
C GLY A 8 19.23 5.24 10.69
N THR A 9 18.55 4.54 11.61
CA THR A 9 18.24 3.11 11.41
C THR A 9 17.37 2.86 10.18
N LEU A 10 16.38 3.72 9.95
CA LEU A 10 15.56 3.66 8.74
C LEU A 10 16.41 3.93 7.50
N GLU A 11 17.25 4.95 7.53
CA GLU A 11 18.13 5.34 6.43
C GLU A 11 19.09 4.22 6.04
N GLU A 12 19.75 3.58 7.01
CA GLU A 12 20.63 2.44 6.80
C GLU A 12 19.88 1.23 6.22
N ALA A 13 18.66 0.95 6.72
CA ALA A 13 17.82 -0.11 6.20
C ALA A 13 17.38 0.15 4.75
N LEU A 14 16.98 1.38 4.43
CA LEU A 14 16.63 1.80 3.08
C LEU A 14 17.81 1.68 2.13
N GLN A 15 18.99 2.17 2.51
CA GLN A 15 20.21 2.04 1.70
C GLN A 15 20.54 0.58 1.37
N ARG A 16 20.43 -0.33 2.34
CA ARG A 16 20.57 -1.77 2.10
C ARG A 16 19.52 -2.30 1.12
N LEU A 17 18.27 -1.87 1.26
CA LEU A 17 17.14 -2.32 0.45
C LEU A 17 17.17 -1.77 -0.98
N HIS A 18 17.79 -0.62 -1.22
CA HIS A 18 17.91 -0.05 -2.57
C HIS A 18 18.86 -0.85 -3.48
N ALA A 19 19.69 -1.72 -2.91
CA ALA A 19 20.46 -2.71 -3.66
C ALA A 19 19.61 -3.93 -4.10
N SER A 20 18.36 -4.04 -3.67
CA SER A 20 17.45 -5.13 -4.01
C SER A 20 16.32 -4.68 -4.94
N GLY A 21 15.86 -5.59 -5.78
CA GLY A 21 14.75 -5.36 -6.70
C GLY A 21 13.43 -5.06 -5.98
N PRO A 22 12.46 -4.46 -6.69
CA PRO A 22 11.12 -4.22 -6.14
C PRO A 22 10.30 -5.52 -6.01
N GLU A 23 10.77 -6.64 -6.55
CA GLU A 23 10.06 -7.91 -6.59
C GLU A 23 11.02 -9.11 -6.54
N ARG A 24 10.44 -10.27 -6.21
CA ARG A 24 11.02 -11.60 -6.33
C ARG A 24 10.14 -12.51 -7.20
N LEU A 25 10.73 -13.55 -7.79
CA LEU A 25 10.04 -14.53 -8.63
C LEU A 25 9.15 -13.88 -9.72
N GLY A 26 9.62 -12.74 -10.25
CA GLY A 26 9.01 -11.97 -11.33
C GLY A 26 7.68 -11.27 -11.03
N ARG A 27 7.14 -11.37 -9.80
CA ARG A 27 5.84 -10.73 -9.45
C ARG A 27 5.56 -10.50 -7.96
N LEU A 28 6.28 -11.17 -7.06
CA LEU A 28 6.00 -11.07 -5.63
C LEU A 28 6.74 -9.85 -5.09
N THR A 29 6.01 -8.88 -4.55
CA THR A 29 6.63 -7.59 -4.14
C THR A 29 7.66 -7.78 -3.03
N ASN A 30 8.76 -7.02 -3.09
CA ASN A 30 9.63 -6.78 -1.96
C ASN A 30 8.92 -5.85 -0.97
N HIS A 31 8.52 -6.40 0.17
CA HIS A 31 7.71 -5.69 1.17
C HIS A 31 8.54 -4.89 2.17
N ALA A 32 9.84 -5.17 2.26
CA ALA A 32 10.69 -4.69 3.33
C ALA A 32 10.70 -3.17 3.51
N PRO A 33 10.74 -2.32 2.45
CA PRO A 33 10.75 -0.87 2.64
C PRO A 33 9.53 -0.34 3.40
N MET A 34 8.35 -0.92 3.17
CA MET A 34 7.11 -0.55 3.86
C MET A 34 7.13 -1.02 5.32
N VAL A 35 7.69 -2.21 5.58
CA VAL A 35 7.77 -2.77 6.93
C VAL A 35 8.78 -2.01 7.79
N VAL A 36 10.00 -1.76 7.28
CA VAL A 36 11.03 -1.06 8.06
C VAL A 36 10.61 0.39 8.37
N GLU A 37 9.91 1.04 7.43
CA GLU A 37 9.34 2.36 7.66
C GLU A 37 8.22 2.32 8.71
N ALA A 38 7.31 1.35 8.65
CA ALA A 38 6.26 1.20 9.65
C ALA A 38 6.83 0.96 11.06
N LEU A 39 7.82 0.07 11.18
CA LEU A 39 8.47 -0.19 12.47
C LEU A 39 9.17 1.07 13.01
N ALA A 40 9.93 1.78 12.16
CA ALA A 40 10.60 3.01 12.57
C ALA A 40 9.60 4.10 13.00
N ALA A 41 8.51 4.28 12.25
CA ALA A 41 7.47 5.28 12.54
C ALA A 41 6.77 5.04 13.89
N HIS A 42 6.69 3.78 14.34
CA HIS A 42 6.09 3.40 15.63
C HIS A 42 7.13 3.12 16.73
N GLY A 43 8.35 3.69 16.61
CA GLY A 43 9.37 3.60 17.66
C GLY A 43 10.04 2.23 17.79
N GLN A 44 9.81 1.30 16.86
CA GLN A 44 10.40 -0.04 16.83
C GLN A 44 11.70 -0.10 15.99
N ALA A 45 12.45 1.01 15.94
CA ALA A 45 13.71 1.11 15.20
C ALA A 45 14.70 0.00 15.57
N GLY A 46 14.80 -0.35 16.87
CA GLY A 46 15.69 -1.41 17.35
C GLY A 46 15.42 -2.81 16.78
N ALA A 47 14.22 -3.05 16.23
CA ALA A 47 13.86 -4.33 15.62
C ALA A 47 14.09 -4.39 14.10
N VAL A 48 14.32 -3.24 13.44
CA VAL A 48 14.36 -3.10 11.97
C VAL A 48 15.39 -4.02 11.33
N HIS A 49 16.65 -3.98 11.78
CA HIS A 49 17.71 -4.78 11.16
C HIS A 49 17.54 -6.28 11.40
N ARG A 50 17.06 -6.67 12.60
CA ARG A 50 16.75 -8.07 12.91
C ARG A 50 15.64 -8.59 12.00
N TRP A 51 14.55 -7.84 11.85
CA TRP A 51 13.47 -8.21 10.94
C TRP A 51 13.97 -8.31 9.49
N LEU A 52 14.79 -7.35 9.05
CA LEU A 52 15.34 -7.35 7.69
C LEU A 52 16.25 -8.55 7.42
N ASP A 53 17.03 -9.00 8.40
CA ASP A 53 17.88 -10.19 8.24
C ASP A 53 17.04 -11.48 8.13
N LEU A 54 15.90 -11.56 8.83
CA LEU A 54 14.93 -12.65 8.65
C LEU A 54 14.23 -12.60 7.29
N TYR A 55 13.95 -11.39 6.77
CA TYR A 55 13.32 -11.20 5.47
C TYR A 55 14.27 -11.41 4.29
N ARG A 56 15.59 -11.32 4.50
CA ARG A 56 16.63 -11.39 3.46
C ARG A 56 16.44 -12.50 2.41
N PRO A 57 16.03 -13.74 2.74
CA PRO A 57 15.81 -14.79 1.74
C PRO A 57 14.70 -14.48 0.71
N LYS A 58 13.84 -13.49 0.99
CA LYS A 58 12.80 -12.99 0.07
C LYS A 58 13.31 -11.83 -0.81
N LEU A 59 14.57 -11.41 -0.71
CA LEU A 59 15.15 -10.35 -1.54
C LEU A 59 15.83 -10.93 -2.78
N GLU A 60 15.63 -10.27 -3.91
CA GLU A 60 16.37 -10.52 -5.16
C GLU A 60 17.18 -9.27 -5.53
N ASP A 61 18.21 -9.48 -6.35
CA ASP A 61 19.12 -8.42 -6.81
C ASP A 61 18.35 -7.31 -7.55
N PHE A 62 18.89 -6.09 -7.49
CA PHE A 62 18.35 -4.98 -8.26
C PHE A 62 18.38 -5.31 -9.78
N PRO A 63 17.27 -5.09 -10.51
CA PRO A 63 17.21 -5.46 -11.93
C PRO A 63 18.19 -4.65 -12.77
N THR A 64 18.70 -5.25 -13.85
CA THR A 64 19.53 -4.54 -14.82
C THR A 64 18.67 -3.58 -15.66
N PRO A 65 19.09 -2.31 -15.85
CA PRO A 65 18.44 -1.39 -16.79
C PRO A 65 18.36 -1.96 -18.21
N VAL A 66 17.25 -1.70 -18.91
CA VAL A 66 17.03 -2.20 -20.28
C VAL A 66 17.26 -1.09 -21.29
N ALA A 67 16.64 0.08 -21.07
CA ALA A 67 16.77 1.24 -21.94
C ALA A 67 16.37 2.52 -21.19
N PRO A 68 17.03 3.67 -21.41
CA PRO A 68 16.69 4.90 -20.72
C PRO A 68 15.23 5.33 -20.90
N VAL A 69 14.56 5.64 -19.79
CA VAL A 69 13.31 6.42 -19.78
C VAL A 69 13.66 7.91 -19.80
N THR A 70 12.93 8.67 -20.63
CA THR A 70 13.11 10.09 -20.92
C THR A 70 11.77 10.81 -21.05
N ASP A 71 11.76 12.14 -21.02
CA ASP A 71 10.56 12.96 -21.25
C ASP A 71 9.86 12.66 -22.59
N ALA A 72 10.64 12.27 -23.61
CA ALA A 72 10.13 11.97 -24.94
C ALA A 72 9.45 10.58 -25.03
N ASN A 73 9.89 9.59 -24.24
CA ASN A 73 9.50 8.18 -24.43
C ASN A 73 8.78 7.55 -23.23
N TRP A 74 8.59 8.27 -22.12
CA TRP A 74 8.08 7.65 -20.89
C TRP A 74 6.72 6.96 -21.06
N ARG A 75 5.85 7.47 -21.95
CA ARG A 75 4.54 6.88 -22.21
C ARG A 75 4.64 5.46 -22.78
N GLU A 76 5.66 5.19 -23.58
CA GLU A 76 5.90 3.88 -24.20
C GLU A 76 6.47 2.87 -23.20
N ALA A 77 7.16 3.35 -22.16
CA ALA A 77 7.73 2.52 -21.10
C ALA A 77 6.72 2.21 -19.98
N LEU A 78 5.57 2.89 -19.94
CA LEU A 78 4.61 2.79 -18.85
C LEU A 78 3.93 1.41 -18.84
N GLY A 79 3.95 0.75 -17.68
CA GLY A 79 3.34 -0.57 -17.50
C GLY A 79 4.17 -1.75 -18.01
N ASP A 80 5.42 -1.52 -18.45
CA ASP A 80 6.37 -2.61 -18.75
C ASP A 80 7.21 -2.95 -17.50
N PRO A 81 7.00 -4.11 -16.87
CA PRO A 81 7.70 -4.50 -15.63
C PRO A 81 9.21 -4.61 -15.78
N ARG A 82 9.68 -4.94 -16.99
CA ARG A 82 11.12 -5.09 -17.28
C ARG A 82 11.86 -3.76 -17.15
N ARG A 83 11.13 -2.64 -17.22
CA ARG A 83 11.66 -1.28 -17.19
C ARG A 83 11.76 -0.72 -15.76
N ALA A 84 11.61 -1.53 -14.72
CA ALA A 84 11.63 -1.08 -13.33
C ALA A 84 12.91 -0.30 -12.99
N ALA A 85 14.10 -0.82 -13.30
CA ALA A 85 15.36 -0.12 -13.07
C ALA A 85 15.45 1.21 -13.85
N ASP A 86 14.97 1.22 -15.10
CA ASP A 86 14.98 2.41 -15.94
C ASP A 86 14.09 3.53 -15.38
N TRP A 87 12.89 3.14 -14.91
CA TRP A 87 11.94 4.03 -14.26
C TRP A 87 12.46 4.59 -12.94
N ILE A 88 13.05 3.75 -12.08
CA ILE A 88 13.64 4.16 -10.81
C ILE A 88 14.78 5.15 -11.05
N GLY A 89 15.67 4.87 -12.00
CA GLY A 89 16.76 5.78 -12.35
C GLY A 89 16.27 7.10 -12.94
N TYR A 90 15.18 7.08 -13.73
CA TYR A 90 14.59 8.29 -14.29
C TYR A 90 13.94 9.19 -13.23
N VAL A 91 13.13 8.62 -12.33
CA VAL A 91 12.55 9.40 -11.21
C VAL A 91 13.65 9.88 -10.25
N GLY A 92 14.67 9.06 -10.00
CA GLY A 92 15.81 9.43 -9.16
C GLY A 92 16.56 10.67 -9.68
N ARG A 93 16.74 10.80 -11.01
CA ARG A 93 17.32 12.02 -11.60
C ARG A 93 16.42 13.24 -11.38
N ALA A 94 15.11 13.10 -11.58
CA ALA A 94 14.16 14.19 -11.33
C ALA A 94 14.20 14.66 -9.87
N LEU A 95 14.28 13.73 -8.91
CA LEU A 95 14.36 14.04 -7.48
C LEU A 95 15.71 14.64 -7.05
N ALA A 96 16.76 14.50 -7.85
CA ALA A 96 18.03 15.19 -7.60
C ALA A 96 18.00 16.67 -8.04
N GLU A 97 17.05 17.04 -8.89
CA GLU A 97 16.97 18.36 -9.52
C GLU A 97 15.78 19.20 -9.03
N GLN A 98 14.75 18.56 -8.47
CA GLN A 98 13.48 19.19 -8.14
C GLN A 98 13.01 18.79 -6.73
N PRO A 99 12.25 19.67 -6.03
CA PRO A 99 11.61 19.31 -4.78
C PRO A 99 10.74 18.06 -4.94
N TRP A 100 10.81 17.15 -3.97
CA TRP A 100 10.11 15.85 -4.06
C TRP A 100 8.59 15.99 -4.19
N ARG A 101 8.00 17.04 -3.60
CA ARG A 101 6.57 17.35 -3.71
C ARG A 101 6.18 17.70 -5.16
N ASP A 102 7.04 18.38 -5.90
CA ASP A 102 6.79 18.76 -7.29
C ASP A 102 6.88 17.53 -8.21
N VAL A 103 7.85 16.65 -7.95
CA VAL A 103 7.96 15.35 -8.65
C VAL A 103 6.74 14.48 -8.35
N LEU A 104 6.33 14.39 -7.08
CA LEU A 104 5.15 13.66 -6.66
C LEU A 104 3.89 14.22 -7.35
N ALA A 105 3.65 15.53 -7.29
CA ALA A 105 2.51 16.18 -7.92
C ALA A 105 2.47 15.98 -9.44
N THR A 106 3.64 15.90 -10.09
CA THR A 106 3.77 15.64 -11.52
C THR A 106 3.40 14.21 -11.89
N TRP A 107 3.88 13.22 -11.12
CA TRP A 107 3.71 11.80 -11.43
C TRP A 107 2.41 11.21 -10.91
N TRP A 108 1.89 11.71 -9.80
CA TRP A 108 0.68 11.21 -9.17
C TRP A 108 -0.50 11.07 -10.15
N PRO A 109 -0.97 12.13 -10.83
CA PRO A 109 -2.11 12.00 -11.75
C PRO A 109 -1.81 11.14 -12.98
N ARG A 110 -0.54 10.97 -13.36
CA ARG A 110 -0.13 10.12 -14.50
C ARG A 110 -0.19 8.63 -14.14
N LEU A 111 0.08 8.30 -12.88
CA LEU A 111 0.16 6.93 -12.39
C LEU A 111 -1.15 6.44 -11.75
N LEU A 112 -1.97 7.37 -11.24
CA LEU A 112 -3.24 7.11 -10.58
C LEU A 112 -4.18 6.20 -11.38
N PRO A 113 -4.33 6.34 -12.72
CA PRO A 113 -5.17 5.44 -13.50
C PRO A 113 -4.76 3.97 -13.41
N GLY A 114 -3.47 3.68 -13.15
CA GLY A 114 -2.91 2.33 -13.04
C GLY A 114 -2.49 1.93 -11.64
N LEU A 115 -3.04 2.58 -10.60
CA LEU A 115 -2.82 2.30 -9.17
C LEU A 115 -2.94 0.80 -8.81
N TYR A 116 -3.76 0.06 -9.54
CA TYR A 116 -4.11 -1.33 -9.26
C TYR A 116 -2.97 -2.32 -9.56
N GLY A 117 -2.00 -1.91 -10.37
CA GLY A 117 -0.84 -2.72 -10.73
C GLY A 117 0.00 -3.17 -9.53
N GLY A 118 0.70 -4.30 -9.67
CA GLY A 118 1.54 -4.84 -8.59
C GLY A 118 0.77 -5.17 -7.31
N SER A 119 -0.52 -5.50 -7.42
CA SER A 119 -1.42 -5.69 -6.28
C SER A 119 -1.44 -4.47 -5.37
N THR A 120 -1.52 -3.25 -5.93
CA THR A 120 -1.48 -1.96 -5.23
C THR A 120 -0.23 -1.66 -4.39
N HIS A 121 0.74 -2.57 -4.33
CA HIS A 121 1.99 -2.34 -3.61
C HIS A 121 2.76 -1.08 -4.00
N PRO A 122 2.81 -0.67 -5.28
CA PRO A 122 3.58 0.51 -5.62
C PRO A 122 3.05 1.79 -4.95
N VAL A 123 1.72 2.01 -4.92
CA VAL A 123 1.14 3.16 -4.21
C VAL A 123 1.31 3.04 -2.71
N ILE A 124 1.24 1.81 -2.16
CA ILE A 124 1.51 1.55 -0.73
C ILE A 124 2.94 2.00 -0.40
N ARG A 125 3.92 1.54 -1.19
CA ARG A 125 5.33 1.92 -1.06
C ARG A 125 5.53 3.44 -1.14
N VAL A 126 4.87 4.11 -2.08
CA VAL A 126 4.89 5.59 -2.16
C VAL A 126 4.29 6.24 -0.91
N GLY A 127 3.17 5.76 -0.39
CA GLY A 127 2.57 6.31 0.84
C GLY A 127 3.48 6.21 2.07
N HIS A 128 4.21 5.10 2.21
CA HIS A 128 5.25 4.96 3.25
C HIS A 128 6.43 5.91 3.00
N ALA A 129 6.91 6.02 1.76
CA ALA A 129 7.99 6.96 1.41
C ALA A 129 7.60 8.42 1.71
N VAL A 130 6.36 8.81 1.40
CA VAL A 130 5.84 10.15 1.69
C VAL A 130 5.76 10.39 3.19
N ARG A 131 5.24 9.44 3.99
CA ARG A 131 5.23 9.57 5.46
C ARG A 131 6.64 9.77 6.03
N ALA A 132 7.61 9.01 5.54
CA ALA A 132 9.01 9.16 5.94
C ALA A 132 9.57 10.54 5.56
N LEU A 133 9.29 11.04 4.34
CA LEU A 133 9.75 12.36 3.89
C LEU A 133 9.10 13.51 4.67
N GLU A 134 7.84 13.40 5.05
CA GLU A 134 7.16 14.37 5.92
C GLU A 134 7.79 14.44 7.32
N ALA A 135 8.29 13.31 7.84
CA ALA A 135 9.03 13.27 9.10
C ALA A 135 10.46 13.81 9.00
N GLY A 136 10.95 14.09 7.79
CA GLY A 136 12.29 14.62 7.54
C GLY A 136 12.83 14.18 6.19
N GLU A 137 13.44 15.09 5.46
CA GLU A 137 14.04 14.80 4.17
C GLU A 137 15.46 14.24 4.34
N SER A 138 15.78 13.18 3.60
CA SER A 138 17.13 12.60 3.53
C SER A 138 17.33 11.90 2.19
N ALA A 139 18.59 11.73 1.76
CA ALA A 139 18.89 11.08 0.49
C ALA A 139 18.30 9.64 0.40
N PRO A 140 18.36 8.79 1.44
CA PRO A 140 17.70 7.48 1.40
C PRO A 140 16.17 7.57 1.30
N ARG A 141 15.53 8.54 1.95
CA ARG A 141 14.06 8.72 1.86
C ARG A 141 13.64 9.20 0.46
N LEU A 142 14.42 10.09 -0.15
CA LEU A 142 14.22 10.52 -1.54
C LEU A 142 14.41 9.35 -2.52
N ALA A 143 15.46 8.55 -2.33
CA ALA A 143 15.68 7.34 -3.12
C ALA A 143 14.50 6.36 -2.96
N GLU A 144 13.95 6.20 -1.76
CA GLU A 144 12.77 5.34 -1.56
C GLU A 144 11.54 5.84 -2.31
N LEU A 145 11.32 7.15 -2.39
CA LEU A 145 10.28 7.72 -3.25
C LEU A 145 10.53 7.43 -4.74
N ALA A 146 11.79 7.51 -5.19
CA ALA A 146 12.17 7.12 -6.56
C ALA A 146 11.85 5.65 -6.83
N HIS A 147 12.17 4.76 -5.89
CA HIS A 147 11.86 3.33 -5.98
C HIS A 147 10.34 3.09 -6.02
N GLY A 148 9.56 3.76 -5.17
CA GLY A 148 8.10 3.65 -5.15
C GLY A 148 7.44 4.12 -6.45
N LEU A 149 7.75 5.34 -6.91
CA LEU A 149 7.20 5.90 -8.15
C LEU A 149 7.66 5.14 -9.39
N GLY A 150 8.95 4.76 -9.44
CA GLY A 150 9.49 3.99 -10.56
C GLY A 150 8.87 2.59 -10.66
N TYR A 151 8.67 1.93 -9.52
CA TYR A 151 7.96 0.66 -9.46
C TYR A 151 6.49 0.81 -9.88
N TRP A 152 5.83 1.90 -9.49
CA TRP A 152 4.46 2.19 -9.89
C TRP A 152 4.35 2.40 -11.39
N ALA A 153 5.27 3.15 -12.00
CA ALA A 153 5.32 3.32 -13.44
C ALA A 153 5.53 1.99 -14.19
N ALA A 154 6.43 1.13 -13.70
CA ALA A 154 6.70 -0.18 -14.32
C ALA A 154 5.53 -1.17 -14.18
N ARG A 155 4.78 -1.12 -13.08
CA ARG A 155 3.62 -1.98 -12.83
C ARG A 155 2.28 -1.36 -13.19
N HIS A 156 2.27 -0.11 -13.68
CA HIS A 156 1.06 0.64 -14.02
C HIS A 156 0.07 -0.22 -14.81
N ARG A 157 -1.08 -0.51 -14.21
CA ARG A 157 -2.12 -1.34 -14.83
C ARG A 157 -3.50 -0.78 -14.49
N PRO A 158 -4.22 -0.21 -15.46
CA PRO A 158 -5.54 0.34 -15.21
C PRO A 158 -6.59 -0.76 -15.06
N VAL A 159 -7.68 -0.40 -14.39
CA VAL A 159 -8.95 -1.12 -14.43
C VAL A 159 -9.84 -0.40 -15.43
N SER A 160 -10.43 -1.14 -16.37
CA SER A 160 -11.23 -0.61 -17.47
C SER A 160 -12.47 -1.46 -17.71
N GLY A 161 -13.52 -0.87 -18.30
CA GLY A 161 -14.74 -1.61 -18.64
C GLY A 161 -15.59 -1.97 -17.42
N ILE A 162 -15.57 -1.12 -16.39
CA ILE A 162 -16.42 -1.26 -15.21
C ILE A 162 -17.79 -0.68 -15.53
N THR A 163 -18.83 -1.51 -15.36
CA THR A 163 -20.20 -1.04 -15.24
C THR A 163 -20.43 -0.57 -13.80
N GLU A 164 -20.82 0.70 -13.66
CA GLU A 164 -21.14 1.30 -12.38
C GLU A 164 -22.45 0.74 -11.82
N LEU A 165 -22.45 0.45 -10.52
CA LEU A 165 -23.64 0.03 -9.78
C LEU A 165 -24.06 1.14 -8.80
N PRO A 166 -25.35 1.20 -8.43
CA PRO A 166 -25.78 2.04 -7.32
C PRO A 166 -25.00 1.71 -6.05
N ALA A 167 -24.48 2.74 -5.40
CA ALA A 167 -23.79 2.59 -4.12
C ALA A 167 -24.75 2.74 -2.94
N ALA A 168 -24.29 2.25 -1.79
CA ALA A 168 -24.98 2.45 -0.53
C ALA A 168 -24.52 3.76 0.15
N PRO A 169 -25.20 4.27 1.19
CA PRO A 169 -24.89 5.57 1.78
C PRO A 169 -23.51 5.70 2.47
N SER A 170 -22.86 4.59 2.82
CA SER A 170 -21.55 4.59 3.51
C SER A 170 -20.55 3.67 2.83
N ALA A 171 -19.26 3.90 3.09
CA ALA A 171 -18.17 3.09 2.55
C ALA A 171 -18.36 1.61 2.93
N ALA A 172 -18.66 1.35 4.21
CA ALA A 172 -18.87 0.00 4.73
C ALA A 172 -20.00 -0.73 4.00
N ARG A 173 -21.18 -0.10 3.89
CA ARG A 173 -22.32 -0.71 3.18
C ARG A 173 -22.07 -0.85 1.68
N SER A 174 -21.29 0.05 1.08
CA SER A 174 -20.95 -0.04 -0.33
C SER A 174 -19.96 -1.17 -0.58
N LEU A 175 -19.01 -1.43 0.34
CA LEU A 175 -18.15 -2.61 0.30
C LEU A 175 -18.96 -3.91 0.46
N ASP A 176 -20.00 -3.93 1.32
CA ASP A 176 -20.93 -5.07 1.43
C ASP A 176 -21.68 -5.34 0.12
N ALA A 177 -21.96 -4.29 -0.67
CA ALA A 177 -22.68 -4.38 -1.93
C ALA A 177 -21.79 -4.70 -3.14
N VAL A 178 -20.48 -4.88 -2.96
CA VAL A 178 -19.56 -5.26 -4.04
C VAL A 178 -19.86 -6.70 -4.48
N PRO A 179 -20.21 -6.94 -5.76
CA PRO A 179 -20.42 -8.29 -6.24
C PRO A 179 -19.07 -9.02 -6.38
N PRO A 180 -18.99 -10.31 -5.98
CA PRO A 180 -17.80 -11.11 -6.25
C PRO A 180 -17.61 -11.32 -7.76
N ILE A 181 -16.38 -11.54 -8.19
CA ILE A 181 -16.10 -11.97 -9.57
C ILE A 181 -16.68 -13.37 -9.83
N ALA A 182 -17.17 -13.60 -11.05
CA ALA A 182 -17.81 -14.86 -11.41
C ALA A 182 -16.83 -16.05 -11.49
N ASP A 183 -15.56 -15.78 -11.80
CA ASP A 183 -14.52 -16.79 -12.01
C ASP A 183 -13.21 -16.39 -11.31
N PRO A 184 -12.98 -16.82 -10.06
CA PRO A 184 -11.82 -16.42 -9.26
C PRO A 184 -10.55 -17.23 -9.57
N ARG A 185 -10.33 -17.62 -10.83
CA ARG A 185 -9.12 -18.34 -11.26
C ARG A 185 -7.97 -17.38 -11.58
N GLY A 186 -6.76 -17.92 -11.55
CA GLY A 186 -5.54 -17.19 -11.88
C GLY A 186 -5.03 -16.29 -10.76
N GLY A 187 -3.96 -15.56 -11.07
CA GLY A 187 -3.33 -14.63 -10.14
C GLY A 187 -4.05 -13.29 -10.09
N PHE A 188 -3.51 -12.34 -9.32
CA PHE A 188 -4.06 -10.99 -9.21
C PHE A 188 -4.36 -10.31 -10.57
N PRO A 189 -3.47 -10.35 -11.60
CA PRO A 189 -3.75 -9.70 -12.87
C PRO A 189 -4.95 -10.29 -13.63
N ASP A 190 -5.18 -11.61 -13.49
CA ASP A 190 -6.29 -12.33 -14.12
C ASP A 190 -7.60 -11.96 -13.43
N ARG A 191 -7.61 -12.02 -12.09
CA ARG A 191 -8.76 -11.63 -11.27
C ARG A 191 -9.12 -10.16 -11.46
N LEU A 192 -8.13 -9.27 -11.55
CA LEU A 192 -8.36 -7.84 -11.80
C LEU A 192 -9.04 -7.61 -13.15
N ALA A 193 -8.64 -8.36 -14.18
CA ALA A 193 -9.28 -8.30 -15.51
C ALA A 193 -10.71 -8.88 -15.54
N ALA A 194 -11.05 -9.72 -14.56
CA ALA A 194 -12.39 -10.26 -14.36
C ALA A 194 -13.33 -9.32 -13.58
N VAL A 195 -12.82 -8.23 -12.98
CA VAL A 195 -13.66 -7.22 -12.33
C VAL A 195 -14.40 -6.42 -13.40
N ARG A 196 -15.74 -6.50 -13.40
CA ARG A 196 -16.61 -5.85 -14.40
C ARG A 196 -17.65 -4.91 -13.83
N ARG A 197 -17.94 -4.99 -12.53
CA ARG A 197 -19.04 -4.27 -11.91
C ARG A 197 -18.64 -3.82 -10.52
N LEU A 198 -18.73 -2.52 -10.23
CA LEU A 198 -18.41 -1.95 -8.92
C LEU A 198 -19.43 -0.87 -8.56
N PRO A 199 -19.82 -0.73 -7.28
CA PRO A 199 -20.61 0.40 -6.83
C PRO A 199 -19.85 1.73 -6.99
N LEU A 200 -20.55 2.81 -7.33
CA LEU A 200 -19.97 4.16 -7.45
C LEU A 200 -20.23 4.99 -6.17
N TRP A 201 -19.53 4.69 -5.07
CA TRP A 201 -19.84 5.26 -3.75
C TRP A 201 -19.48 6.73 -3.57
N ALA A 202 -18.43 7.21 -4.22
CA ALA A 202 -17.95 8.58 -4.07
C ALA A 202 -17.76 9.29 -5.41
N GLY A 203 -18.39 8.82 -6.49
CA GLY A 203 -18.14 9.34 -7.84
C GLY A 203 -18.63 10.78 -8.08
N ASP A 204 -19.49 11.29 -7.21
CA ASP A 204 -19.99 12.66 -7.20
C ASP A 204 -19.06 13.64 -6.46
N VAL A 205 -18.07 13.13 -5.72
CA VAL A 205 -17.17 13.94 -4.90
C VAL A 205 -16.15 14.65 -5.78
N THR A 206 -16.18 15.98 -5.77
CA THR A 206 -15.21 16.82 -6.48
C THR A 206 -14.46 17.77 -5.55
N ASP A 207 -15.01 18.04 -4.37
CA ASP A 207 -14.42 18.88 -3.34
C ASP A 207 -13.29 18.15 -2.57
N PRO A 208 -12.11 18.77 -2.38
CA PRO A 208 -10.99 18.16 -1.69
C PRO A 208 -11.28 17.76 -0.22
N ASP A 209 -11.96 18.59 0.56
CA ASP A 209 -12.14 18.30 1.98
C ASP A 209 -13.13 17.14 2.19
N THR A 210 -14.18 17.11 1.38
CA THR A 210 -15.09 15.97 1.25
C THR A 210 -14.32 14.72 0.80
N ALA A 211 -13.40 14.86 -0.16
CA ALA A 211 -12.60 13.73 -0.63
C ALA A 211 -11.74 13.13 0.48
N ARG A 212 -11.06 13.96 1.29
CA ARG A 212 -10.29 13.53 2.46
C ARG A 212 -11.19 12.86 3.50
N ALA A 213 -12.37 13.42 3.79
CA ALA A 213 -13.31 12.85 4.74
C ALA A 213 -13.80 11.46 4.30
N ARG A 214 -14.17 11.31 3.03
CA ARG A 214 -14.61 10.03 2.45
C ARG A 214 -13.50 9.00 2.33
N LEU A 215 -12.27 9.43 2.05
CA LEU A 215 -11.13 8.53 2.06
C LEU A 215 -10.82 8.02 3.47
N THR A 216 -10.94 8.89 4.48
CA THR A 216 -10.84 8.50 5.90
C THR A 216 -11.92 7.48 6.28
N GLU A 217 -13.16 7.70 5.84
CA GLU A 217 -14.26 6.75 6.03
C GLU A 217 -13.97 5.39 5.36
N LEU A 218 -13.44 5.39 4.13
CA LEU A 218 -13.06 4.18 3.40
C LEU A 218 -11.97 3.38 4.14
N VAL A 219 -10.91 4.04 4.60
CA VAL A 219 -9.82 3.39 5.35
C VAL A 219 -10.37 2.74 6.62
N ARG A 220 -11.20 3.46 7.40
CA ARG A 220 -11.85 2.91 8.59
C ARG A 220 -12.72 1.69 8.24
N ALA A 221 -13.59 1.83 7.23
CA ALA A 221 -14.52 0.78 6.82
C ALA A 221 -13.80 -0.49 6.34
N ALA A 222 -12.77 -0.35 5.52
CA ALA A 222 -12.00 -1.49 5.00
C ALA A 222 -11.19 -2.18 6.10
N THR A 223 -10.58 -1.42 7.02
CA THR A 223 -9.87 -1.96 8.18
C THR A 223 -10.81 -2.76 9.07
N HIS A 224 -11.97 -2.19 9.42
CA HIS A 224 -13.01 -2.85 10.21
C HIS A 224 -13.59 -4.10 9.55
N ARG A 225 -13.68 -4.10 8.22
CA ARG A 225 -14.17 -5.22 7.43
C ARG A 225 -13.25 -6.43 7.52
N TYR A 226 -11.93 -6.22 7.59
CA TYR A 226 -10.94 -7.31 7.67
C TYR A 226 -11.20 -8.22 8.88
N ALA A 227 -11.62 -7.67 10.02
CA ALA A 227 -11.91 -8.45 11.23
C ALA A 227 -12.95 -9.57 11.04
N THR A 228 -13.85 -9.47 10.05
CA THR A 228 -14.88 -10.48 9.78
C THR A 228 -14.76 -11.16 8.42
N HIS A 229 -13.94 -10.63 7.51
CA HIS A 229 -13.82 -11.14 6.14
C HIS A 229 -12.40 -11.61 5.79
N GLY A 230 -11.38 -11.26 6.58
CA GLY A 230 -9.98 -11.56 6.30
C GLY A 230 -9.70 -13.04 6.04
N HIS A 231 -10.52 -13.94 6.62
CA HIS A 231 -10.40 -15.40 6.43
C HIS A 231 -10.65 -15.88 4.99
N GLY A 232 -11.15 -15.03 4.09
CA GLY A 232 -11.37 -15.41 2.70
C GLY A 232 -10.06 -15.49 1.90
N GLU A 233 -9.17 -14.55 2.16
CA GLU A 233 -7.80 -14.50 1.65
C GLU A 233 -7.02 -13.50 2.50
N GLU A 234 -6.31 -14.00 3.50
CA GLU A 234 -5.69 -13.23 4.58
C GLU A 234 -4.60 -12.27 4.07
N THR A 235 -3.91 -12.66 3.01
CA THR A 235 -2.83 -11.84 2.43
C THR A 235 -3.41 -10.71 1.58
N MET A 236 -4.32 -11.02 0.67
CA MET A 236 -4.79 -10.10 -0.34
C MET A 236 -5.83 -9.12 0.19
N LEU A 237 -6.66 -9.53 1.17
CA LEU A 237 -7.69 -8.64 1.71
C LEU A 237 -7.13 -7.46 2.52
N VAL A 238 -5.88 -7.52 3.01
CA VAL A 238 -5.26 -6.34 3.67
C VAL A 238 -5.16 -5.15 2.72
N HIS A 239 -5.03 -5.41 1.41
CA HIS A 239 -4.89 -4.39 0.37
C HIS A 239 -6.11 -3.50 0.22
N ALA A 240 -7.29 -3.99 0.63
CA ALA A 240 -8.50 -3.17 0.65
C ALA A 240 -8.39 -2.00 1.64
N ALA A 241 -7.55 -2.10 2.67
CA ALA A 241 -7.33 -1.07 3.68
C ALA A 241 -5.97 -0.35 3.52
N THR A 242 -4.89 -1.07 3.20
CA THR A 242 -3.55 -0.48 3.14
C THR A 242 -3.37 0.45 1.93
N ALA A 243 -3.97 0.13 0.77
CA ALA A 243 -3.91 0.98 -0.41
C ALA A 243 -4.60 2.34 -0.24
N PRO A 244 -5.88 2.43 0.21
CA PRO A 244 -6.50 3.73 0.47
C PRO A 244 -5.81 4.48 1.61
N ASN A 245 -5.22 3.80 2.61
CA ASN A 245 -4.49 4.47 3.68
C ASN A 245 -3.19 5.12 3.16
N ALA A 246 -2.47 4.44 2.27
CA ALA A 246 -1.30 5.01 1.61
C ALA A 246 -1.64 6.25 0.77
N VAL A 247 -2.79 6.23 0.09
CA VAL A 247 -3.33 7.41 -0.61
C VAL A 247 -3.66 8.53 0.38
N LEU A 248 -4.28 8.21 1.51
CA LEU A 248 -4.64 9.18 2.55
C LEU A 248 -3.40 9.88 3.12
N ARG A 249 -2.34 9.12 3.40
CA ARG A 249 -1.03 9.63 3.85
C ARG A 249 -0.42 10.62 2.85
N ALA A 250 -0.61 10.39 1.56
CA ALA A 250 -0.06 11.25 0.51
C ALA A 250 -0.82 12.56 0.29
N LEU A 251 -2.10 12.66 0.67
CA LEU A 251 -2.94 13.83 0.34
C LEU A 251 -2.33 15.16 0.80
N GLY A 252 -1.75 15.20 2.00
CA GLY A 252 -1.13 16.42 2.55
C GLY A 252 0.03 16.96 1.71
N SER A 253 0.62 16.10 0.89
CA SER A 253 1.77 16.40 0.04
C SER A 253 1.41 16.69 -1.42
N LEU A 254 0.13 16.59 -1.75
CA LEU A 254 -0.40 16.76 -3.10
C LEU A 254 -1.19 18.07 -3.22
N PRO A 255 -1.17 18.72 -4.40
CA PRO A 255 -2.14 19.75 -4.75
C PRO A 255 -3.58 19.29 -4.48
N ARG A 256 -4.41 20.19 -3.95
CA ARG A 256 -5.75 19.87 -3.44
C ARG A 256 -6.68 19.34 -4.54
N GLU A 257 -6.51 19.78 -5.77
CA GLU A 257 -7.22 19.31 -6.96
C GLU A 257 -7.01 17.80 -7.25
N LEU A 258 -5.94 17.20 -6.71
CA LEU A 258 -5.68 15.77 -6.86
C LEU A 258 -6.40 14.90 -5.81
N TRP A 259 -7.02 15.49 -4.78
CA TRP A 259 -7.58 14.72 -3.67
C TRP A 259 -8.84 13.93 -4.06
N ALA A 260 -9.75 14.54 -4.83
CA ALA A 260 -10.95 13.85 -5.32
C ALA A 260 -10.61 12.70 -6.30
N PRO A 261 -9.77 12.89 -7.34
CA PRO A 261 -9.30 11.78 -8.16
C PRO A 261 -8.64 10.65 -7.35
N SER A 262 -7.89 11.01 -6.31
CA SER A 262 -7.22 10.04 -5.42
C SER A 262 -8.21 9.20 -4.63
N LEU A 263 -9.28 9.81 -4.11
CA LEU A 263 -10.39 9.08 -3.49
C LEU A 263 -11.02 8.10 -4.48
N HIS A 264 -11.30 8.53 -5.71
CA HIS A 264 -11.96 7.67 -6.70
C HIS A 264 -11.12 6.41 -6.99
N ALA A 265 -9.81 6.59 -7.24
CA ALA A 265 -8.91 5.47 -7.48
C ALA A 265 -8.76 4.56 -6.24
N ALA A 266 -8.68 5.14 -5.04
CA ALA A 266 -8.60 4.40 -3.78
C ALA A 266 -9.87 3.57 -3.53
N TRP A 267 -11.06 4.14 -3.78
CA TRP A 267 -12.33 3.42 -3.73
C TRP A 267 -12.34 2.23 -4.70
N THR A 268 -11.96 2.45 -5.96
CA THR A 268 -11.89 1.38 -6.96
C THR A 268 -10.94 0.28 -6.54
N ALA A 269 -9.80 0.60 -5.91
CA ALA A 269 -8.86 -0.40 -5.41
C ALA A 269 -9.48 -1.26 -4.31
N SER A 270 -10.09 -0.66 -3.29
CA SER A 270 -10.74 -1.38 -2.19
C SER A 270 -11.90 -2.24 -2.69
N ALA A 271 -12.73 -1.70 -3.59
CA ALA A 271 -13.85 -2.42 -4.17
C ALA A 271 -13.40 -3.56 -5.08
N ALA A 272 -12.35 -3.37 -5.90
CA ALA A 272 -11.80 -4.44 -6.74
C ALA A 272 -11.21 -5.57 -5.90
N VAL A 273 -10.42 -5.27 -4.87
CA VAL A 273 -9.89 -6.30 -3.95
C VAL A 273 -11.02 -7.06 -3.27
N THR A 274 -12.07 -6.35 -2.83
CA THR A 274 -13.26 -6.97 -2.26
C THR A 274 -13.93 -7.92 -3.26
N ALA A 275 -14.12 -7.50 -4.51
CA ALA A 275 -14.71 -8.35 -5.55
C ALA A 275 -13.90 -9.62 -5.84
N MET A 276 -12.57 -9.53 -5.76
CA MET A 276 -11.65 -10.62 -6.11
C MET A 276 -11.42 -11.65 -5.00
N TYR A 277 -11.60 -11.26 -3.73
CA TYR A 277 -11.11 -12.04 -2.58
C TYR A 277 -12.08 -12.15 -1.41
N ALA A 278 -13.19 -11.40 -1.37
CA ALA A 278 -14.11 -11.49 -0.25
C ALA A 278 -14.72 -12.90 -0.16
N PRO A 279 -14.86 -13.45 1.06
CA PRO A 279 -15.55 -14.71 1.27
C PRO A 279 -17.05 -14.58 0.98
N ALA A 280 -17.74 -15.71 0.89
CA ALA A 280 -19.20 -15.75 0.66
C ALA A 280 -20.02 -15.01 1.74
N GLY A 281 -19.49 -14.88 2.95
CA GLY A 281 -20.11 -14.12 4.04
C GLY A 281 -19.13 -13.86 5.19
N PRO A 282 -19.50 -12.98 6.13
CA PRO A 282 -18.69 -12.68 7.30
C PRO A 282 -18.70 -13.83 8.31
N VAL A 283 -17.64 -13.94 9.10
CA VAL A 283 -17.64 -14.68 10.37
C VAL A 283 -17.92 -13.77 11.56
N ALA A 284 -18.16 -14.38 12.73
CA ALA A 284 -18.32 -13.66 13.98
C ALA A 284 -17.08 -12.80 14.27
N HIS A 285 -17.31 -11.54 14.59
CA HIS A 285 -16.25 -10.64 15.05
C HIS A 285 -15.80 -11.05 16.45
N VAL A 286 -14.49 -11.20 16.64
CA VAL A 286 -13.86 -11.35 17.96
C VAL A 286 -13.37 -9.97 18.41
N PRO A 287 -13.95 -9.38 19.48
CA PRO A 287 -13.48 -8.11 20.02
C PRO A 287 -12.06 -8.21 20.59
N ALA A 288 -11.39 -7.07 20.73
CA ALA A 288 -10.05 -6.97 21.32
C ALA A 288 -10.05 -6.13 22.61
N PRO A 289 -10.86 -6.48 23.63
CA PRO A 289 -11.03 -5.64 24.79
C PRO A 289 -9.74 -5.58 25.60
N GLY A 290 -9.31 -4.36 25.93
CA GLY A 290 -8.17 -4.14 26.83
C GLY A 290 -6.79 -4.31 26.19
N CYS A 291 -6.68 -4.63 24.90
CA CYS A 291 -5.40 -4.59 24.20
C CYS A 291 -5.04 -3.14 23.84
N SER A 292 -3.88 -2.68 24.27
CA SER A 292 -3.34 -1.39 23.87
C SER A 292 -2.79 -1.44 22.43
N PRO A 293 -2.73 -0.29 21.73
CA PRO A 293 -2.10 -0.20 20.42
C PRO A 293 -0.65 -0.74 20.39
N GLN A 294 0.10 -0.52 21.48
CA GLN A 294 1.48 -1.00 21.61
C GLN A 294 1.54 -2.53 21.69
N GLU A 295 0.70 -3.18 22.49
CA GLU A 295 0.67 -4.65 22.60
C GLU A 295 0.31 -5.32 21.27
N VAL A 296 -0.60 -4.71 20.48
CA VAL A 296 -0.95 -5.21 19.15
C VAL A 296 0.23 -5.09 18.19
N LEU A 297 0.96 -3.98 18.23
CA LEU A 297 2.17 -3.79 17.42
C LEU A 297 3.26 -4.80 17.80
N GLU A 298 3.47 -5.03 19.09
CA GLU A 298 4.45 -6.01 19.59
C GLU A 298 4.10 -7.43 19.13
N GLN A 299 2.82 -7.82 19.13
CA GLN A 299 2.37 -9.10 18.58
C GLN A 299 2.59 -9.20 17.07
N ALA A 300 2.27 -8.15 16.32
CA ALA A 300 2.51 -8.11 14.87
C ALA A 300 4.02 -8.19 14.54
N LEU A 301 4.86 -7.52 15.31
CA LEU A 301 6.32 -7.58 15.17
C LEU A 301 6.86 -8.97 15.53
N ALA A 302 6.34 -9.60 16.58
CA ALA A 302 6.71 -10.97 16.96
C ALA A 302 6.30 -11.99 15.88
N HIS A 303 5.12 -11.80 15.27
CA HIS A 303 4.65 -12.60 14.14
C HIS A 303 5.52 -12.40 12.88
N GLY A 304 5.96 -11.16 12.64
CA GLY A 304 6.96 -10.81 11.63
C GLY A 304 6.45 -10.77 10.19
N ASP A 305 5.26 -11.29 9.89
CA ASP A 305 4.72 -11.23 8.53
C ASP A 305 4.51 -9.79 8.04
N GLU A 306 4.94 -9.53 6.82
CA GLU A 306 4.85 -8.24 6.14
C GLU A 306 3.42 -7.69 5.98
N HIS A 307 2.41 -8.54 5.75
CA HIS A 307 1.01 -8.13 5.58
C HIS A 307 0.37 -7.83 6.93
N VAL A 308 0.66 -8.65 7.94
CA VAL A 308 0.26 -8.42 9.32
C VAL A 308 0.79 -7.08 9.84
N ILE A 309 2.08 -6.78 9.64
CA ILE A 309 2.66 -5.50 10.08
C ILE A 309 2.03 -4.31 9.33
N LYS A 310 1.87 -4.40 7.99
CA LYS A 310 1.23 -3.32 7.21
C LYS A 310 -0.23 -3.06 7.61
N LEU A 311 -1.01 -4.12 7.87
CA LEU A 311 -2.39 -3.97 8.34
C LEU A 311 -2.42 -3.38 9.75
N THR A 312 -1.51 -3.82 10.62
CA THR A 312 -1.39 -3.27 11.98
C THR A 312 -1.08 -1.78 11.93
N ASP A 313 -0.10 -1.35 11.13
CA ASP A 313 0.23 0.06 10.90
C ASP A 313 -1.00 0.87 10.41
N THR A 314 -1.83 0.29 9.55
CA THR A 314 -3.09 0.93 9.11
C THR A 314 -4.15 0.96 10.23
N ALA A 315 -4.26 -0.10 11.03
CA ALA A 315 -5.18 -0.16 12.16
C ALA A 315 -4.84 0.87 13.25
N LEU A 316 -3.55 1.12 13.48
CA LEU A 316 -3.06 2.14 14.41
C LEU A 316 -3.46 3.55 13.97
N ASP A 317 -3.41 3.85 12.66
CA ASP A 317 -3.91 5.13 12.12
C ASP A 317 -5.43 5.32 12.34
N VAL A 318 -6.22 4.23 12.28
CA VAL A 318 -7.66 4.26 12.53
C VAL A 318 -7.99 4.43 14.02
N GLY A 319 -7.20 3.78 14.88
CA GLY A 319 -7.09 4.06 16.31
C GLY A 319 -8.24 3.58 17.21
N ASP A 320 -9.21 2.82 16.70
CA ASP A 320 -10.32 2.29 17.50
C ASP A 320 -10.21 0.78 17.77
N GLU A 321 -11.00 0.28 18.74
CA GLU A 321 -10.96 -1.12 19.19
C GLU A 321 -11.18 -2.11 18.04
N ARG A 322 -12.08 -1.80 17.11
CA ARG A 322 -12.40 -2.69 15.99
C ARG A 322 -11.26 -2.76 14.97
N ALA A 323 -10.49 -1.68 14.80
CA ALA A 323 -9.27 -1.70 14.00
C ALA A 323 -8.18 -2.56 14.66
N LEU A 324 -7.99 -2.44 15.98
CA LEU A 324 -7.05 -3.29 16.73
C LEU A 324 -7.42 -4.77 16.63
N ALA A 325 -8.71 -5.10 16.74
CA ALA A 325 -9.20 -6.46 16.53
C ALA A 325 -8.96 -6.98 15.10
N ALA A 326 -8.98 -6.12 14.08
CA ALA A 326 -8.63 -6.50 12.71
C ALA A 326 -7.14 -6.87 12.59
N ALA A 327 -6.26 -6.13 13.25
CA ALA A 327 -4.83 -6.43 13.28
C ALA A 327 -4.54 -7.76 14.01
N LEU A 328 -5.16 -7.99 15.17
CA LEU A 328 -5.06 -9.28 15.88
C LEU A 328 -5.63 -10.45 15.05
N ARG A 329 -6.72 -10.21 14.31
CA ARG A 329 -7.25 -11.21 13.39
C ARG A 329 -6.26 -11.56 12.27
N ALA A 330 -5.46 -10.61 11.82
CA ALA A 330 -4.39 -10.87 10.85
C ALA A 330 -3.28 -11.75 11.44
N VAL A 331 -2.90 -11.53 12.70
CA VAL A 331 -1.96 -12.39 13.45
C VAL A 331 -2.48 -13.82 13.55
N GLU A 332 -3.79 -14.00 13.79
CA GLU A 332 -4.40 -15.34 13.92
C GLU A 332 -4.46 -16.11 12.59
N LEU A 333 -4.75 -15.40 11.49
CA LEU A 333 -5.01 -16.03 10.19
C LEU A 333 -3.76 -16.36 9.38
N SER A 334 -2.69 -15.58 9.57
CA SER A 334 -1.52 -15.62 8.69
C SER A 334 -0.46 -16.59 9.21
N GLU A 335 0.43 -17.04 8.33
CA GLU A 335 1.62 -17.76 8.74
C GLU A 335 2.72 -16.77 9.21
N PRO A 336 3.39 -17.03 10.34
CA PRO A 336 4.48 -16.17 10.81
C PRO A 336 5.69 -16.24 9.86
N LEU A 337 6.45 -15.14 9.80
CA LEU A 337 7.63 -15.04 8.92
C LEU A 337 8.67 -16.13 9.21
N VAL A 338 8.78 -16.52 10.47
CA VAL A 338 9.62 -17.62 10.94
C VAL A 338 8.73 -18.56 11.76
N PRO A 339 8.67 -19.86 11.42
CA PRO A 339 7.99 -20.84 12.25
C PRO A 339 8.62 -20.90 13.65
N ASN A 340 7.78 -20.99 14.69
CA ASN A 340 8.23 -21.28 16.06
C ASN A 340 8.85 -22.68 16.16
#